data_AF-A0A0P0CB22-F1
#
_entry.id   AF-A0A0P0CB22-F1
#
_cell.length_a   1.000
_cell.length_b   1.000
_cell.length_c   1.000
_cell.angle_alpha   90.00
_cell.angle_beta   90.00
_cell.angle_gamma   90.00
#
_symmetry.space_group_name_H-M   'P 1'
#
loop_
_entity.id
_entity.type
_entity.pdbx_description
1 polymer ?
#
loop_
_entity_poly.entity_id
_entity_poly.type
_entity_poly.pdbx_seq_one_letter_code
_entity_poly.pdbx_strand_id
1 'polypeptide(L)'
;MKRKLFPLFFLALAFGCTRPDLISPEEEEAIVEARTKGATILTVNKPTHIGGLLVNLQKIEDSRCPKDVTCFWYGNAAATFQLKDAQGISISQRLYLGEPLPTLDNRGFRTADTVVVQLGDKP
;
A
#
# COMPACT_ATOMS: atom_id res chain seq x y z
N MET A 1 -49.63 18.25 -36.61
CA MET A 1 -49.21 18.40 -35.20
C MET A 1 -48.49 17.13 -34.77
N LYS A 2 -47.15 17.12 -34.79
CA LYS A 2 -46.26 17.03 -33.62
C LYS A 2 -46.72 16.02 -32.55
N ARG A 3 -45.98 14.92 -32.41
CA ARG A 3 -45.37 14.56 -31.12
C ARG A 3 -44.21 13.59 -31.35
N LYS A 4 -43.00 14.12 -31.15
CA LYS A 4 -41.73 13.40 -31.23
C LYS A 4 -41.64 12.44 -30.04
N LEU A 5 -41.46 11.15 -30.31
CA LEU A 5 -41.02 10.16 -29.31
C LEU A 5 -39.57 10.50 -28.95
N PHE A 6 -39.37 11.14 -27.80
CA PHE A 6 -38.06 11.51 -27.30
C PHE A 6 -37.50 10.37 -26.42
N PRO A 7 -36.24 9.97 -26.59
CA PRO A 7 -35.69 8.74 -26.03
C PRO A 7 -35.42 8.92 -24.53
N LEU A 8 -36.28 8.33 -23.68
CA LEU A 8 -36.13 8.36 -22.22
C LEU A 8 -35.31 7.19 -21.66
N PHE A 9 -34.66 6.40 -22.52
CA PHE A 9 -33.97 5.17 -22.10
C PHE A 9 -32.48 5.37 -21.76
N PHE A 10 -31.89 6.54 -22.05
CA PHE A 10 -30.46 6.79 -21.85
C PHE A 10 -30.09 7.48 -20.52
N LEU A 11 -31.05 7.89 -19.70
CA LEU A 11 -30.77 8.65 -18.47
C LEU A 11 -30.55 7.76 -17.22
N ALA A 12 -30.89 6.47 -17.28
CA ALA A 12 -30.85 5.57 -16.12
C ALA A 12 -29.47 4.92 -15.86
N LEU A 13 -28.49 5.07 -16.76
CA LEU A 13 -27.15 4.48 -16.64
C LEU A 13 -26.11 5.40 -15.98
N ALA A 14 -26.47 6.63 -15.60
CA ALA A 14 -25.52 7.61 -15.06
C ALA A 14 -25.37 7.61 -13.52
N PHE A 15 -26.20 6.88 -12.78
CA PHE A 15 -26.01 6.69 -11.34
C PHE A 15 -25.06 5.51 -11.09
N GLY A 16 -23.80 5.69 -11.51
CA GLY A 16 -22.71 4.83 -11.11
C GLY A 16 -22.50 4.95 -9.60
N CYS A 17 -22.49 3.81 -8.90
CA CYS A 17 -22.16 3.74 -7.48
C CYS A 17 -20.72 4.25 -7.26
N THR A 18 -20.55 5.51 -6.87
CA THR A 18 -19.36 5.94 -6.15
C THR A 18 -19.42 5.29 -4.78
N ARG A 19 -18.69 4.19 -4.58
CA ARG A 19 -18.43 3.67 -3.24
C ARG A 19 -17.45 4.64 -2.58
N PRO A 20 -17.85 5.38 -1.52
CA PRO A 20 -16.85 6.03 -0.69
C PRO A 20 -15.97 4.93 -0.09
N ASP A 21 -14.65 5.11 -0.16
CA ASP A 21 -13.70 4.30 0.62
C ASP A 21 -13.99 4.58 2.10
N LEU A 22 -14.86 3.77 2.70
CA LEU A 22 -15.20 3.85 4.12
C LEU A 22 -14.08 3.17 4.88
N ILE A 23 -13.11 3.97 5.33
CA ILE A 23 -12.14 3.57 6.35
C ILE A 23 -12.93 3.29 7.63
N SER A 24 -12.65 2.16 8.29
CA SER A 24 -13.31 1.85 9.55
C SER A 24 -12.83 2.81 10.66
N PRO A 25 -13.67 3.09 11.68
CA PRO A 25 -13.25 3.93 12.81
C PRO A 25 -11.97 3.44 13.49
N GLU A 26 -11.80 2.12 13.59
CA GLU A 26 -10.60 1.48 14.15
C GLU A 26 -9.34 1.77 13.32
N GLU A 27 -9.44 1.72 11.99
CA GLU A 27 -8.33 2.07 11.10
C GLU A 27 -7.99 3.57 11.17
N GLU A 28 -9.00 4.43 11.31
CA GLU A 28 -8.78 5.87 11.43
C GLU A 28 -8.07 6.22 12.75
N GLU A 29 -8.47 5.61 13.86
CA GLU A 29 -7.79 5.75 15.15
C GLU A 29 -6.33 5.25 15.08
N ALA A 30 -6.11 4.08 14.47
CA ALA A 30 -4.76 3.53 14.29
C ALA A 30 -3.86 4.43 13.43
N ILE A 31 -4.41 5.05 12.37
CA ILE A 31 -3.70 6.01 11.53
C ILE A 31 -3.33 7.27 12.32
N VAL A 32 -4.26 7.79 13.13
CA VAL A 32 -4.00 8.96 13.98
C VAL A 32 -2.91 8.67 15.00
N GLU A 33 -2.96 7.52 15.68
CA GLU A 33 -1.94 7.10 16.64
C GLU A 33 -0.57 6.91 15.98
N ALA A 34 -0.52 6.31 14.79
CA ALA A 34 0.73 6.16 14.05
C ALA A 34 1.34 7.54 13.72
N ARG A 35 0.53 8.51 13.31
CA ARG A 35 1.00 9.87 13.01
C ARG A 35 1.51 10.60 14.25
N THR A 36 0.86 10.46 15.41
CA THR A 36 1.34 11.11 16.65
C THR A 36 2.68 10.55 17.12
N LYS A 37 2.98 9.29 16.78
CA LYS A 37 4.30 8.65 16.98
C LYS A 37 5.33 9.00 15.90
N GLY A 38 4.99 9.89 14.94
CA GLY A 38 5.88 10.32 13.87
C GLY A 38 5.95 9.37 12.67
N ALA A 39 5.06 8.39 12.56
CA ALA A 39 5.01 7.51 11.40
C ALA A 39 4.50 8.25 10.16
N THR A 40 5.06 7.91 8.99
CA THR A 40 4.55 8.37 7.70
C THR A 40 3.56 7.36 7.15
N ILE A 41 2.37 7.83 6.78
CA ILE A 41 1.32 7.00 6.19
C ILE A 41 1.48 7.00 4.68
N LEU A 42 1.58 5.81 4.10
CA LEU A 42 1.67 5.61 2.65
C LEU A 42 0.34 5.04 2.13
N THR A 43 -0.13 5.56 1.02
CA THR A 43 -1.28 5.00 0.29
C THR A 43 -0.76 4.29 -0.97
N VAL A 44 -1.33 3.13 -1.27
CA VAL A 44 -0.95 2.35 -2.45
C VAL A 44 -1.12 3.19 -3.72
N ASN A 45 -0.10 3.19 -4.57
CA ASN A 45 0.00 3.97 -5.82
C ASN A 45 -0.12 5.48 -5.63
N LYS A 46 0.18 6.00 -4.43
CA LYS A 46 0.26 7.43 -4.14
C LYS A 46 1.67 7.82 -3.71
N PRO A 47 2.50 8.34 -4.63
CA PRO A 47 3.85 8.78 -4.31
C PRO A 47 3.85 9.84 -3.19
N THR A 48 4.73 9.66 -2.20
CA THR A 48 4.83 10.51 -1.02
C THR A 48 6.29 10.91 -0.78
N HIS A 49 6.54 12.18 -0.46
CA HIS A 49 7.89 12.66 -0.18
C HIS A 49 8.31 12.38 1.27
N ILE A 50 9.47 11.74 1.44
CA ILE A 50 10.06 11.43 2.76
C ILE A 50 11.56 11.74 2.68
N GLY A 51 12.03 12.72 3.45
CA GLY A 51 13.47 12.99 3.61
C GLY A 51 14.25 13.22 2.30
N GLY A 52 13.63 13.85 1.30
CA GLY A 52 14.23 14.08 -0.03
C GLY A 52 14.05 12.95 -1.04
N LEU A 53 13.46 11.83 -0.62
CA LEU A 53 13.06 10.73 -1.50
C LEU A 53 11.58 10.84 -1.89
N LEU A 54 11.26 10.43 -3.11
CA LEU A 54 9.91 10.11 -3.51
C LEU A 54 9.69 8.60 -3.30
N VAL A 55 8.81 8.26 -2.36
CA VAL A 55 8.49 6.88 -1.98
C VAL A 55 7.11 6.54 -2.51
N ASN A 56 7.01 5.50 -3.32
CA ASN A 56 5.75 4.99 -3.85
C ASN A 56 5.54 3.54 -3.40
N LEU A 57 4.53 3.32 -2.57
CA LEU A 57 4.09 1.96 -2.22
C LEU A 57 3.28 1.40 -3.40
N GLN A 58 3.84 0.45 -4.14
CA GLN A 58 3.23 -0.09 -5.36
C GLN A 58 2.26 -1.23 -5.06
N LYS A 59 2.61 -2.10 -4.11
CA LYS A 59 1.85 -3.33 -3.83
C LYS A 59 1.99 -3.74 -2.38
N ILE A 60 0.91 -4.26 -1.81
CA ILE A 60 0.93 -5.04 -0.58
C ILE A 60 0.42 -6.44 -0.92
N GLU A 61 1.15 -7.46 -0.49
CA GLU A 61 0.73 -8.86 -0.50
C GLU A 61 0.66 -9.31 0.96
N ASP A 62 -0.55 -9.49 1.48
CA ASP A 62 -0.78 -9.83 2.88
C ASP A 62 -1.41 -11.21 2.98
N SER A 63 -0.65 -12.18 3.49
CA SER A 63 -1.11 -13.52 3.84
C SER A 63 -1.23 -13.71 5.35
N ARG A 64 -1.17 -12.63 6.14
CA ARG A 64 -1.31 -12.70 7.60
C ARG A 64 -2.70 -13.20 7.95
N CYS A 65 -2.72 -14.06 8.95
CA CYS A 65 -3.94 -14.68 9.42
C CYS A 65 -4.79 -13.66 10.19
N PRO A 66 -6.07 -13.52 9.83
CA PRO A 66 -7.00 -12.70 10.60
C PRO A 66 -7.01 -13.07 12.09
N LYS A 67 -7.43 -12.12 12.91
CA LYS A 67 -7.73 -12.39 14.32
C LYS A 67 -8.80 -13.50 14.38
N ASP A 68 -8.62 -14.46 15.27
CA ASP A 68 -9.56 -15.56 15.55
C ASP A 68 -9.65 -16.69 14.50
N VAL A 69 -8.62 -16.89 13.66
CA VAL A 69 -8.52 -18.08 12.80
C VAL A 69 -7.27 -18.92 13.08
N THR A 70 -7.42 -20.25 13.05
CA THR A 70 -6.30 -21.20 13.13
C THR A 70 -5.67 -21.34 11.75
N CYS A 71 -4.44 -20.86 11.60
CA CYS A 71 -3.69 -21.02 10.36
C CYS A 71 -2.71 -22.18 10.40
N PHE A 72 -2.71 -22.97 9.34
CA PHE A 72 -1.76 -24.06 9.15
C PHE A 72 -0.42 -23.60 8.53
N TRP A 73 -0.39 -22.42 7.90
CA TRP A 73 0.78 -21.86 7.22
C TRP A 73 1.12 -20.49 7.81
N TYR A 74 2.41 -20.13 7.79
CA TYR A 74 2.90 -18.89 8.38
C TYR A 74 2.43 -17.66 7.60
N GLY A 75 1.78 -16.75 8.32
CA GLY A 75 1.26 -15.49 7.80
C GLY A 75 2.35 -14.42 7.71
N ASN A 76 2.62 -13.94 6.51
CA ASN A 76 3.58 -12.88 6.26
C ASN A 76 2.90 -11.76 5.45
N ALA A 77 3.44 -10.56 5.51
CA ALA A 77 3.10 -9.54 4.53
C ALA A 77 4.35 -9.14 3.74
N ALA A 78 4.15 -8.64 2.53
CA ALA A 78 5.22 -8.05 1.74
C ALA A 78 4.73 -6.75 1.10
N ALA A 79 5.51 -5.70 1.23
CA ALA A 79 5.27 -4.41 0.62
C ALA A 79 6.35 -4.13 -0.42
N THR A 80 5.94 -3.86 -1.66
CA THR A 80 6.84 -3.45 -2.74
C THR A 80 6.82 -1.94 -2.84
N PHE A 81 7.99 -1.33 -2.69
CA PHE A 81 8.22 0.09 -2.80
C PHE A 81 9.02 0.41 -4.05
N GLN A 82 8.71 1.53 -4.67
CA GLN A 82 9.61 2.22 -5.57
C GLN A 82 10.12 3.47 -4.87
N LEU A 83 11.43 3.58 -4.79
CA LEU A 83 12.14 4.73 -4.24
C LEU A 83 12.74 5.52 -5.39
N LYS A 84 12.71 6.84 -5.31
CA LYS A 84 13.34 7.72 -6.28
C LYS A 84 13.99 8.91 -5.57
N ASP A 85 15.23 9.23 -5.91
CA ASP A 85 15.93 10.39 -5.36
C ASP A 85 15.64 11.69 -6.13
N ALA A 86 16.25 12.80 -5.70
CA ALA A 86 16.10 14.10 -6.33
C ALA A 86 16.74 14.18 -7.73
N GLN A 87 17.74 13.34 -7.99
CA GLN A 87 18.45 13.20 -9.26
C GLN A 87 17.65 12.36 -10.27
N GLY A 88 16.63 11.67 -9.79
CA GLY A 88 15.71 10.87 -10.57
C GLY A 88 16.09 9.38 -10.68
N ILE A 89 17.14 8.93 -9.97
CA ILE A 89 17.52 7.53 -9.87
C ILE A 89 16.43 6.80 -9.09
N SER A 90 16.02 5.64 -9.60
CA SER A 90 14.93 4.87 -9.00
C SER A 90 15.28 3.40 -8.83
N ILE A 91 14.81 2.81 -7.73
CA ILE A 91 14.95 1.39 -7.43
C ILE A 91 13.65 0.85 -6.84
N SER A 92 13.34 -0.40 -7.14
CA SER A 92 12.23 -1.11 -6.51
C SER A 92 12.77 -2.08 -5.46
N GLN A 93 12.19 -2.02 -4.26
CA GLN A 93 12.58 -2.89 -3.15
C GLN A 93 11.35 -3.52 -2.51
N ARG A 94 11.51 -4.76 -2.07
CA ARG A 94 10.50 -5.50 -1.31
C ARG A 94 10.88 -5.54 0.18
N LEU A 95 9.99 -5.05 1.03
CA LEU A 95 10.02 -5.24 2.47
C LEU A 95 9.09 -6.40 2.81
N TYR A 96 9.55 -7.31 3.64
CA TYR A 96 8.72 -8.38 4.17
C TYR A 96 8.45 -8.09 5.64
N LEU A 97 7.21 -8.29 6.07
CA LEU A 97 6.75 -8.08 7.44
C LEU A 97 6.37 -9.41 8.07
N GLY A 98 6.82 -9.63 9.31
CA GLY A 98 6.55 -10.84 10.09
C GLY A 98 7.60 -11.94 9.94
N GLU A 99 7.23 -13.16 10.34
CA GLU A 99 8.16 -14.30 10.50
C GLU A 99 8.98 -14.61 9.23
N PRO A 100 10.21 -15.13 9.39
CA PRO A 100 11.07 -15.45 8.27
C PRO A 100 10.41 -16.51 7.40
N LEU A 101 10.06 -16.14 6.17
CA LEU A 101 9.75 -17.13 5.16
C LEU A 101 11.03 -17.92 4.83
N PRO A 102 10.91 -19.18 4.37
CA PRO A 102 11.94 -19.84 3.58
C PRO A 102 12.06 -19.14 2.21
N THR A 103 12.40 -17.85 2.20
CA THR A 103 12.68 -17.07 1.00
C THR A 103 14.15 -17.19 0.62
N LEU A 104 14.45 -17.09 -0.68
CA LEU A 104 15.80 -17.12 -1.26
C LEU A 104 16.82 -16.20 -0.56
N ASP A 105 16.37 -15.11 0.06
CA ASP A 105 17.25 -14.04 0.57
C ASP A 105 17.68 -14.18 2.04
N ASN A 106 17.58 -15.38 2.63
CA ASN A 106 18.16 -15.76 3.93
C ASN A 106 18.10 -14.65 5.01
N ARG A 107 16.87 -14.28 5.41
CA ARG A 107 16.61 -13.02 6.13
C ARG A 107 17.14 -12.98 7.57
N GLY A 108 17.47 -14.11 8.19
CA GLY A 108 17.96 -14.18 9.57
C GLY A 108 16.93 -13.70 10.62
N PHE A 109 17.29 -13.75 11.91
CA PHE A 109 16.48 -13.18 13.00
C PHE A 109 16.62 -11.66 13.03
N ARG A 110 15.51 -10.92 13.15
CA ARG A 110 15.50 -9.44 13.18
C ARG A 110 14.59 -8.92 14.29
N THR A 111 14.99 -7.82 14.92
CA THR A 111 14.18 -7.08 15.90
C THR A 111 13.19 -6.11 15.25
N ALA A 112 13.36 -5.84 13.95
CA ALA A 112 12.45 -5.04 13.13
C ALA A 112 12.54 -5.46 11.67
N ASP A 113 11.41 -5.39 10.97
CA ASP A 113 11.33 -5.61 9.53
C ASP A 113 11.94 -4.42 8.79
N THR A 114 13.17 -4.60 8.33
CA THR A 114 13.96 -3.56 7.67
C THR A 114 14.53 -4.07 6.36
N VAL A 115 14.69 -3.15 5.41
CA VAL A 115 15.39 -3.40 4.16
C VAL A 115 16.31 -2.24 3.85
N VAL A 116 17.57 -2.56 3.54
CA VAL A 116 18.58 -1.55 3.19
C VAL A 116 18.60 -1.41 1.68
N VAL A 117 18.58 -0.17 1.21
CA VAL A 117 18.57 0.16 -0.21
C VAL A 117 19.69 1.15 -0.49
N GLN A 118 20.45 0.91 -1.55
CA GLN A 118 21.42 1.86 -2.06
C GLN A 118 20.88 2.51 -3.33
N LEU A 119 20.81 3.84 -3.33
CA LEU A 119 20.39 4.66 -4.47
C LEU A 119 21.61 5.36 -5.04
N GLY A 120 21.87 5.12 -6.33
CA GLY A 120 23.05 5.63 -7.02
C GLY A 120 24.36 4.92 -6.63
N ASP A 121 25.39 5.16 -7.43
CA ASP A 121 26.75 4.77 -7.07
C ASP A 121 27.27 5.78 -6.06
N LYS A 122 27.74 5.29 -4.91
CA LYS A 122 28.56 6.10 -4.02
C LYS A 122 29.85 6.45 -4.79
N PRO A 123 30.20 7.72 -5.01
CA PRO A 123 31.51 8.05 -5.56
C PRO A 123 32.64 7.55 -4.64
#